data_AF-A0A4S2FMR4-F1
#
_entry.id   AF-A0A4S2FMR4-F1
#
_cell.length_a   1.000
_cell.length_b   1.000
_cell.length_c   1.000
_cell.angle_alpha   90.00
_cell.angle_beta   90.00
_cell.angle_gamma   90.00
#
_symmetry.space_group_name_H-M   'P 1'
#
loop_
_entity.id
_entity.type
_entity.pdbx_description
1 polymer ?
#
loop_
_entity_poly.entity_id
_entity_poly.type
_entity_poly.pdbx_seq_one_letter_code
_entity_poly.pdbx_strand_id
1 'polypeptide(L)'
;MNKVLAEYISICSQFRKDGLSKPERKQRHAMLSEWTKNIHTDEIPTMLELCEFRDCYGELCYNNYFIKSIIIPVVAADFENNGIDGIKFLFSCFRGHDRLYNNANSPLSIFCDAIGYKYNPIQLADLVLDVEPENLDVLNFKYYSLKSYLEFSLHEIPSGILDGMNGVSVSAILDMLHIVDEFQYLSERLSLNDDSALIADCRKFYSAYENYLKNLDSFKNFADYLNKNGIEYEVYSNTYYYE
;
A
#
# COMPACT_ATOMS: atom_id res chain seq x y z
N MET A 1 7.10 -20.41 -21.65
CA MET A 1 5.98 -19.62 -21.08
C MET A 1 4.83 -20.56 -20.80
N ASN A 2 4.40 -20.63 -19.54
CA ASN A 2 3.25 -21.41 -19.10
C ASN A 2 1.99 -21.11 -19.95
N LYS A 3 1.16 -22.14 -20.20
CA LYS A 3 -0.01 -22.06 -21.08
C LYS A 3 -1.05 -21.05 -20.58
N VAL A 4 -1.35 -21.04 -19.28
CA VAL A 4 -2.34 -20.13 -18.67
C VAL A 4 -1.88 -18.68 -18.74
N LEU A 5 -0.57 -18.44 -18.57
CA LEU A 5 0.03 -17.11 -18.78
C LEU A 5 -0.05 -16.68 -20.25
N ALA A 6 0.20 -17.59 -21.19
CA ALA A 6 0.11 -17.32 -22.63
C ALA A 6 -1.32 -16.95 -23.05
N GLU A 7 -2.32 -17.69 -22.57
CA GLU A 7 -3.73 -17.43 -22.83
C GLU A 7 -4.16 -16.09 -22.24
N TYR A 8 -3.74 -15.78 -21.00
CA TYR A 8 -4.02 -14.51 -20.36
C TYR A 8 -3.46 -13.32 -21.16
N ILE A 9 -2.22 -13.41 -21.64
CA ILE A 9 -1.61 -12.42 -22.53
C ILE A 9 -2.43 -12.30 -23.81
N SER A 10 -2.81 -13.41 -24.43
CA SER A 10 -3.59 -13.43 -25.66
C SER A 10 -4.97 -12.79 -25.51
N ILE A 11 -5.59 -12.85 -24.32
CA ILE A 11 -6.84 -12.14 -24.04
C ILE A 11 -6.54 -10.63 -23.91
N CYS A 12 -5.53 -10.26 -23.14
CA CYS A 12 -5.20 -8.86 -22.88
C CYS A 12 -4.75 -8.13 -24.16
N SER A 13 -4.03 -8.79 -25.06
CA SER A 13 -3.53 -8.22 -26.31
C SER A 13 -4.61 -7.91 -27.35
N GLN A 14 -5.85 -8.41 -27.15
CA GLN A 14 -6.98 -8.09 -28.03
C GLN A 14 -7.55 -6.69 -27.80
N PHE A 15 -7.16 -6.04 -26.70
CA PHE A 15 -7.66 -4.73 -26.31
C PHE A 15 -6.53 -3.70 -26.33
N ARG A 16 -6.89 -2.44 -26.57
CA ARG A 16 -5.95 -1.32 -26.38
C ARG A 16 -5.52 -1.24 -24.91
N LYS A 17 -4.28 -0.78 -24.70
CA LYS A 17 -3.68 -0.67 -23.36
C LYS A 17 -4.46 0.29 -22.46
N ASP A 18 -4.75 1.48 -22.98
CA ASP A 18 -5.36 2.56 -22.20
C ASP A 18 -6.74 2.99 -22.70
N GLY A 19 -7.56 3.49 -21.79
CA GLY A 19 -8.84 4.12 -22.12
C GLY A 19 -9.85 3.17 -22.75
N LEU A 20 -9.96 1.92 -22.25
CA LEU A 20 -10.96 0.96 -22.75
C LEU A 20 -12.38 1.53 -22.63
N SER A 21 -13.13 1.45 -23.73
CA SER A 21 -14.54 1.79 -23.74
C SER A 21 -15.35 0.85 -22.84
N LYS A 22 -16.56 1.28 -22.45
CA LYS A 22 -17.45 0.44 -21.65
C LYS A 22 -17.74 -0.94 -22.31
N PRO A 23 -18.00 -1.03 -23.63
CA PRO A 23 -18.13 -2.32 -24.32
C PRO A 23 -16.87 -3.20 -24.22
N GLU A 24 -15.68 -2.65 -24.46
CA GLU A 24 -14.42 -3.39 -24.38
C GLU A 24 -14.15 -3.90 -22.96
N ARG A 25 -14.39 -3.07 -21.94
CA ARG A 25 -14.29 -3.50 -20.54
C ARG A 25 -15.22 -4.69 -20.25
N LYS A 26 -16.46 -4.65 -20.72
CA LYS A 26 -17.44 -5.75 -20.55
C LYS A 26 -16.99 -7.02 -21.27
N GLN A 27 -16.48 -6.89 -22.50
CA GLN A 27 -16.00 -8.03 -23.28
C GLN A 27 -14.76 -8.66 -22.64
N ARG A 28 -13.75 -7.86 -22.29
CA ARG A 28 -12.55 -8.33 -21.59
C ARG A 28 -12.90 -9.03 -20.28
N HIS A 29 -13.83 -8.46 -19.50
CA HIS A 29 -14.32 -9.06 -18.27
C HIS A 29 -14.97 -10.44 -18.51
N ALA A 30 -15.81 -10.58 -19.54
CA ALA A 30 -16.42 -11.86 -19.88
C ALA A 30 -15.38 -12.92 -20.28
N MET A 31 -14.39 -12.53 -21.09
CA MET A 31 -13.31 -13.43 -21.51
C MET A 31 -12.42 -13.87 -20.34
N LEU A 32 -12.05 -12.95 -19.45
CA LEU A 32 -11.25 -13.25 -18.27
C LEU A 32 -12.03 -14.10 -17.24
N SER A 33 -13.32 -13.86 -17.10
CA SER A 33 -14.21 -14.67 -16.26
C SER A 33 -14.27 -16.12 -16.77
N GLU A 34 -14.39 -16.31 -18.08
CA GLU A 34 -14.40 -17.65 -18.68
C GLU A 34 -13.03 -18.33 -18.60
N TRP A 35 -11.95 -17.60 -18.89
CA TRP A 35 -10.58 -18.07 -18.69
C TRP A 35 -10.36 -18.57 -17.26
N THR A 36 -10.80 -17.81 -16.25
CA THR A 36 -10.66 -18.18 -14.83
C THR A 36 -11.31 -19.52 -14.50
N LYS A 37 -12.49 -19.82 -15.07
CA LYS A 37 -13.19 -21.10 -14.81
C LYS A 37 -12.49 -22.31 -15.42
N ASN A 38 -11.67 -22.09 -16.45
CA ASN A 38 -11.00 -23.14 -17.21
C ASN A 38 -9.56 -23.38 -16.73
N ILE A 39 -9.08 -22.65 -15.72
CA ILE A 39 -7.76 -22.89 -15.13
C ILE A 39 -7.82 -24.19 -14.32
N HIS A 40 -6.98 -25.15 -14.69
CA HIS A 40 -6.75 -26.36 -13.91
C HIS A 40 -5.57 -26.19 -12.96
N THR A 41 -5.60 -26.87 -11.81
CA THR A 41 -4.58 -26.72 -10.75
C THR A 41 -3.17 -27.12 -11.20
N ASP A 42 -3.05 -28.09 -12.11
CA ASP A 42 -1.80 -28.54 -12.71
C ASP A 42 -1.24 -27.57 -13.75
N GLU A 43 -2.01 -26.56 -14.15
CA GLU A 43 -1.60 -25.52 -15.09
C GLU A 43 -1.14 -24.22 -14.39
N ILE A 44 -1.24 -24.14 -13.05
CA ILE A 44 -0.79 -22.99 -12.27
C ILE A 44 0.73 -22.80 -12.45
N PRO A 45 1.20 -21.59 -12.81
CA PRO A 45 2.61 -21.34 -13.04
C PRO A 45 3.43 -21.49 -11.76
N THR A 46 4.71 -21.83 -11.93
CA THR A 46 5.68 -21.78 -10.82
C THR A 46 6.00 -20.35 -10.41
N MET A 47 6.59 -20.17 -9.22
CA MET A 47 7.06 -18.85 -8.77
C MET A 47 8.05 -18.22 -9.76
N LEU A 48 8.97 -19.03 -10.33
CA LEU A 48 9.93 -18.56 -11.33
C LEU A 48 9.23 -18.02 -12.58
N GLU A 49 8.27 -18.77 -13.12
CA GLU A 49 7.50 -18.34 -14.30
C GLU A 49 6.68 -17.08 -14.01
N LEU A 50 6.19 -16.91 -12.79
CA LEU A 50 5.46 -15.72 -12.38
C LEU A 50 6.38 -14.49 -12.27
N CYS A 51 7.60 -14.66 -11.74
CA CYS A 51 8.63 -13.63 -11.75
C CYS A 51 9.02 -13.21 -13.18
N GLU A 52 9.30 -14.18 -14.06
CA GLU A 52 9.60 -13.92 -15.48
C GLU A 52 8.44 -13.19 -16.17
N PHE A 53 7.20 -13.57 -15.86
CA PHE A 53 6.02 -12.87 -16.35
C PHE A 53 5.98 -11.42 -15.90
N ARG A 54 6.21 -11.14 -14.61
CA ARG A 54 6.18 -9.77 -14.08
C ARG A 54 7.26 -8.90 -14.70
N ASP A 55 8.45 -9.44 -14.93
CA ASP A 55 9.56 -8.71 -15.57
C ASP A 55 9.22 -8.30 -17.01
N CYS A 56 8.41 -9.10 -17.72
CA CYS A 56 8.03 -8.83 -19.11
C CYS A 56 6.68 -8.09 -19.25
N TYR A 57 5.76 -8.28 -18.29
CA TYR A 57 4.35 -7.92 -18.40
C TYR A 57 3.77 -7.31 -17.10
N GLY A 58 4.59 -6.60 -16.32
CA GLY A 58 4.24 -6.04 -14.99
C GLY A 58 2.88 -5.34 -14.91
N GLU A 59 2.55 -4.50 -15.90
CA GLU A 59 1.26 -3.81 -16.01
C GLU A 59 0.03 -4.73 -15.98
N LEU A 60 0.17 -5.98 -16.45
CA LEU A 60 -0.91 -6.94 -16.46
C LEU A 60 -1.14 -7.61 -15.09
N CYS A 61 -0.22 -7.43 -14.13
CA CYS A 61 -0.34 -8.01 -12.79
C CYS A 61 -1.45 -7.37 -11.94
N TYR A 62 -1.96 -6.19 -12.31
CA TYR A 62 -3.00 -5.46 -11.57
C TYR A 62 -4.44 -5.82 -11.95
N ASN A 63 -4.64 -6.89 -12.72
CA ASN A 63 -6.00 -7.34 -13.04
C ASN A 63 -6.56 -8.28 -11.95
N ASN A 64 -7.72 -7.96 -11.38
CA ASN A 64 -8.32 -8.76 -10.30
C ASN A 64 -8.53 -10.25 -10.63
N TYR A 65 -8.82 -10.63 -11.89
CA TYR A 65 -8.92 -12.05 -12.25
C TYR A 65 -7.56 -12.73 -12.21
N PHE A 66 -6.53 -12.07 -12.73
CA PHE A 66 -5.16 -12.59 -12.72
C PHE A 66 -4.62 -12.69 -11.29
N ILE A 67 -4.83 -11.65 -10.48
CA ILE A 67 -4.42 -11.66 -9.07
C ILE A 67 -5.05 -12.86 -8.35
N LYS A 68 -6.38 -12.95 -8.36
CA LYS A 68 -7.10 -13.96 -7.58
C LYS A 68 -6.88 -15.39 -8.05
N SER A 69 -6.68 -15.59 -9.35
CA SER A 69 -6.65 -16.94 -9.95
C SER A 69 -5.24 -17.46 -10.20
N ILE A 70 -4.22 -16.59 -10.22
CA ILE A 70 -2.83 -16.95 -10.50
C ILE A 70 -1.90 -16.48 -9.40
N ILE A 71 -1.85 -15.18 -9.10
CA ILE A 71 -0.89 -14.66 -8.12
C ILE A 71 -1.17 -15.23 -6.73
N ILE A 72 -2.42 -15.16 -6.26
CA ILE A 72 -2.77 -15.60 -4.90
C ILE A 72 -2.49 -17.09 -4.68
N PRO A 73 -2.92 -18.03 -5.55
CA PRO A 73 -2.60 -19.44 -5.37
C PRO A 73 -1.10 -19.74 -5.28
N VAL A 74 -0.29 -19.11 -6.15
CA VAL A 74 1.17 -19.31 -6.18
C VAL A 74 1.83 -18.75 -4.92
N VAL A 75 1.44 -17.55 -4.50
CA VAL A 75 2.01 -16.91 -3.30
C VAL A 75 1.53 -17.60 -2.02
N ALA A 76 0.26 -18.01 -1.95
CA ALA A 76 -0.27 -18.74 -0.80
C ALA A 76 0.43 -20.09 -0.62
N ALA A 77 0.66 -20.83 -1.71
CA ALA A 77 1.38 -22.11 -1.65
C ALA A 77 2.83 -21.93 -1.16
N ASP A 78 3.54 -20.90 -1.62
CA ASP A 78 4.88 -20.58 -1.10
C ASP A 78 4.83 -20.23 0.39
N PHE A 79 3.91 -19.35 0.79
CA PHE A 79 3.74 -18.89 2.16
C PHE A 79 3.36 -20.01 3.14
N GLU A 80 2.47 -20.91 2.75
CA GLU A 80 2.07 -22.09 3.55
C GLU A 80 3.26 -23.04 3.79
N ASN A 81 4.24 -23.06 2.90
CA ASN A 81 5.49 -23.81 3.05
C ASN A 81 6.58 -23.03 3.79
N ASN A 82 6.24 -21.91 4.44
CA ASN A 82 7.16 -20.97 5.08
C ASN A 82 8.17 -20.32 4.11
N GLY A 83 7.83 -20.25 2.83
CA GLY A 83 8.56 -19.48 1.83
C GLY A 83 8.34 -17.97 1.99
N ILE A 84 9.31 -17.19 1.51
CA ILE A 84 9.27 -15.73 1.52
C ILE A 84 9.24 -15.14 0.10
N ASP A 85 9.48 -15.97 -0.92
CA ASP A 85 9.61 -15.52 -2.31
C ASP A 85 8.27 -15.06 -2.89
N GLY A 86 7.17 -15.67 -2.47
CA GLY A 86 5.83 -15.23 -2.84
C GLY A 86 5.51 -13.84 -2.28
N ILE A 87 5.90 -13.56 -1.03
CA ILE A 87 5.70 -12.23 -0.44
C ILE A 87 6.59 -11.20 -1.15
N LYS A 88 7.86 -11.54 -1.42
CA LYS A 88 8.76 -10.70 -2.22
C LYS A 88 8.17 -10.40 -3.60
N PHE A 89 7.56 -11.39 -4.24
CA PHE A 89 6.89 -11.21 -5.52
C PHE A 89 5.79 -10.15 -5.44
N LEU A 90 4.93 -10.18 -4.40
CA LEU A 90 3.86 -9.20 -4.20
C LEU A 90 4.40 -7.76 -4.13
N PHE A 91 5.51 -7.54 -3.42
CA PHE A 91 6.15 -6.22 -3.36
C PHE A 91 6.74 -5.80 -4.71
N SER A 92 7.29 -6.75 -5.45
CA SER A 92 7.86 -6.48 -6.76
C SER A 92 6.81 -6.07 -7.82
N CYS A 93 5.53 -6.39 -7.59
CA CYS A 93 4.43 -5.92 -8.43
C CYS A 93 4.28 -4.39 -8.42
N PHE A 94 4.75 -3.69 -7.39
CA PHE A 94 4.66 -2.23 -7.32
C PHE A 94 5.67 -1.49 -8.20
N ARG A 95 6.63 -2.18 -8.82
CA ARG A 95 7.61 -1.55 -9.72
C ARG A 95 6.88 -0.84 -10.88
N GLY A 96 7.09 0.46 -11.01
CA GLY A 96 6.42 1.29 -12.03
C GLY A 96 5.00 1.72 -11.66
N HIS A 97 4.54 1.37 -10.45
CA HIS A 97 3.21 1.64 -9.93
C HIS A 97 3.26 2.38 -8.58
N ASP A 98 4.19 3.32 -8.44
CA ASP A 98 4.52 4.01 -7.19
C ASP A 98 3.35 4.81 -6.57
N ARG A 99 2.24 4.98 -7.30
CA ARG A 99 1.00 5.60 -6.79
C ARG A 99 0.01 4.61 -6.20
N LEU A 100 0.27 3.31 -6.32
CA LEU A 100 -0.69 2.26 -5.99
C LEU A 100 -0.40 1.55 -4.66
N TYR A 101 0.57 2.00 -3.87
CA TYR A 101 0.95 1.38 -2.59
C TYR A 101 -0.21 1.21 -1.60
N ASN A 102 -1.21 2.10 -1.64
CA ASN A 102 -2.41 2.05 -0.80
C ASN A 102 -3.66 1.55 -1.53
N ASN A 103 -3.51 0.99 -2.74
CA ASN A 103 -4.66 0.51 -3.52
C ASN A 103 -5.18 -0.82 -2.95
N ALA A 104 -6.43 -0.81 -2.50
CA ALA A 104 -7.12 -2.00 -1.98
C ALA A 104 -7.26 -3.15 -3.01
N ASN A 105 -7.08 -2.87 -4.30
CA ASN A 105 -7.05 -3.87 -5.37
C ASN A 105 -5.63 -4.29 -5.78
N SER A 106 -4.59 -3.90 -5.03
CA SER A 106 -3.23 -4.36 -5.29
C SER A 106 -3.10 -5.87 -5.02
N PRO A 107 -2.13 -6.56 -5.65
CA PRO A 107 -1.84 -7.96 -5.34
C PRO A 107 -1.60 -8.20 -3.83
N LEU A 108 -0.92 -7.27 -3.16
CA LEU A 108 -0.61 -7.34 -1.74
C LEU A 108 -1.88 -7.22 -0.87
N SER A 109 -2.75 -6.25 -1.13
CA SER A 109 -4.00 -6.08 -0.38
C SER A 109 -4.94 -7.27 -0.55
N ILE A 110 -5.05 -7.80 -1.78
CA ILE A 110 -5.89 -8.98 -2.06
C ILE A 110 -5.30 -10.23 -1.38
N PHE A 111 -3.96 -10.34 -1.28
CA PHE A 111 -3.34 -11.42 -0.53
C PHE A 111 -3.62 -11.33 0.97
N CYS A 112 -3.49 -10.15 1.57
CA CYS A 112 -3.87 -9.93 2.98
C CYS A 112 -5.31 -10.35 3.26
N ASP A 113 -6.25 -10.00 2.39
CA ASP A 113 -7.65 -10.43 2.47
C ASP A 113 -7.79 -11.95 2.37
N ALA A 114 -7.10 -12.59 1.43
CA ALA A 114 -7.13 -14.04 1.21
C ALA A 114 -6.64 -14.84 2.43
N ILE A 115 -5.69 -14.30 3.21
CA ILE A 115 -5.21 -14.91 4.45
C ILE A 115 -5.97 -14.43 5.70
N GLY A 116 -7.12 -13.77 5.51
CA GLY A 116 -7.99 -13.31 6.60
C GLY A 116 -7.38 -12.18 7.45
N TYR A 117 -6.54 -11.34 6.84
CA TYR A 117 -5.81 -10.26 7.52
C TYR A 117 -4.96 -10.73 8.70
N LYS A 118 -4.46 -11.98 8.66
CA LYS A 118 -3.48 -12.47 9.65
C LYS A 118 -2.26 -11.54 9.76
N TYR A 119 -1.87 -10.95 8.64
CA TYR A 119 -0.85 -9.91 8.55
C TYR A 119 -1.37 -8.74 7.73
N ASN A 120 -1.04 -7.52 8.14
CA ASN A 120 -1.21 -6.33 7.33
C ASN A 120 0.00 -6.14 6.38
N PRO A 121 -0.10 -5.25 5.37
CA PRO A 121 0.97 -5.03 4.40
C PRO A 121 2.33 -4.63 5.00
N ILE A 122 2.35 -3.81 6.06
CA ILE A 122 3.59 -3.40 6.74
C ILE A 122 4.22 -4.59 7.48
N GLN A 123 3.42 -5.40 8.16
CA GLN A 123 3.92 -6.62 8.82
C GLN A 123 4.49 -7.64 7.82
N LEU A 124 3.90 -7.76 6.63
CA LEU A 124 4.48 -8.58 5.56
C LEU A 124 5.80 -7.99 5.05
N ALA A 125 5.93 -6.66 5.01
CA ALA A 125 7.18 -6.00 4.66
C ALA A 125 8.27 -6.30 5.71
N ASP A 126 7.93 -6.25 6.99
CA ASP A 126 8.83 -6.58 8.09
C ASP A 126 9.37 -8.01 7.97
N LEU A 127 8.49 -8.99 7.70
CA LEU A 127 8.89 -10.38 7.49
C LEU A 127 9.94 -10.54 6.37
N VAL A 128 9.81 -9.79 5.28
CA VAL A 128 10.80 -9.84 4.21
C VAL A 128 12.09 -9.13 4.63
N LEU A 129 11.99 -7.95 5.26
CA LEU A 129 13.16 -7.16 5.65
C LEU A 129 13.98 -7.81 6.77
N ASP A 130 13.37 -8.65 7.60
CA ASP A 130 14.09 -9.48 8.60
C ASP A 130 15.05 -10.48 7.94
N VAL A 131 14.71 -10.95 6.74
CA VAL A 131 15.51 -11.94 5.97
C VAL A 131 16.39 -11.25 4.93
N GLU A 132 15.86 -10.24 4.24
CA GLU A 132 16.52 -9.49 3.18
C GLU A 132 16.43 -7.98 3.47
N PRO A 133 17.27 -7.44 4.38
CA PRO A 133 17.19 -6.05 4.82
C PRO A 133 17.37 -5.03 3.69
N GLU A 134 18.06 -5.42 2.61
CA GLU A 134 18.38 -4.58 1.44
C GLU A 134 17.37 -4.73 0.28
N ASN A 135 16.23 -5.40 0.50
CA ASN A 135 15.24 -5.58 -0.56
C ASN A 135 14.57 -4.25 -0.94
N LEU A 136 15.01 -3.66 -2.05
CA LEU A 136 14.58 -2.33 -2.49
C LEU A 136 13.08 -2.21 -2.77
N ASP A 137 12.42 -3.26 -3.26
CA ASP A 137 10.97 -3.21 -3.53
C ASP A 137 10.20 -3.03 -2.23
N VAL A 138 10.62 -3.74 -1.18
CA VAL A 138 9.99 -3.71 0.13
C VAL A 138 10.31 -2.41 0.86
N LEU A 139 11.56 -1.94 0.79
CA LEU A 139 11.96 -0.67 1.37
C LEU A 139 11.20 0.50 0.74
N ASN A 140 11.06 0.52 -0.60
CA ASN A 140 10.30 1.54 -1.30
C ASN A 140 8.81 1.48 -0.93
N PHE A 141 8.21 0.28 -0.92
CA PHE A 141 6.84 0.09 -0.45
C PHE A 141 6.63 0.71 0.93
N LYS A 142 7.48 0.31 1.90
CA LYS A 142 7.35 0.74 3.28
C LYS A 142 7.53 2.25 3.41
N TYR A 143 8.53 2.82 2.74
CA TYR A 143 8.76 4.27 2.70
C TYR A 143 7.52 5.04 2.22
N TYR A 144 6.96 4.68 1.06
CA TYR A 144 5.83 5.40 0.49
C TYR A 144 4.52 5.17 1.26
N SER A 145 4.29 3.97 1.79
CA SER A 145 3.14 3.68 2.64
C SER A 145 3.17 4.48 3.94
N LEU A 146 4.32 4.52 4.62
CA LEU A 146 4.47 5.32 5.85
C LEU A 146 4.35 6.81 5.56
N LYS A 147 4.98 7.31 4.49
CA LYS A 147 4.85 8.71 4.06
C LYS A 147 3.38 9.10 3.85
N SER A 148 2.64 8.28 3.09
CA SER A 148 1.24 8.57 2.81
C SER A 148 0.37 8.52 4.07
N TYR A 149 0.65 7.59 5.01
CA TYR A 149 -0.02 7.56 6.31
C TYR A 149 0.22 8.86 7.10
N LEU A 150 1.47 9.31 7.19
CA LEU A 150 1.85 10.52 7.91
C LEU A 150 1.21 11.77 7.28
N GLU A 151 1.27 11.92 5.96
CA GLU A 151 0.62 13.02 5.24
C GLU A 151 -0.90 13.02 5.46
N PHE A 152 -1.53 11.84 5.43
CA PHE A 152 -2.95 11.69 5.67
C PHE A 152 -3.33 12.05 7.12
N SER A 153 -2.51 11.67 8.10
CA SER A 153 -2.78 11.94 9.51
C SER A 153 -2.88 13.45 9.83
N LEU A 154 -2.17 14.28 9.07
CA LEU A 154 -2.14 15.75 9.24
C LEU A 154 -3.14 16.48 8.35
N HIS A 155 -3.83 15.77 7.45
CA HIS A 155 -4.67 16.35 6.41
C HIS A 155 -5.77 17.26 6.95
N GLU A 156 -6.31 16.95 8.13
CA GLU A 156 -7.43 17.69 8.72
C GLU A 156 -7.01 18.83 9.66
N ILE A 157 -5.72 19.16 9.77
CA ILE A 157 -5.28 20.30 10.61
C ILE A 157 -5.98 21.61 10.17
N PRO A 158 -6.51 22.42 11.12
CA PRO A 158 -6.41 22.29 12.58
C PRO A 158 -7.61 21.60 13.25
N SER A 159 -8.44 20.87 12.50
CA SER A 159 -9.62 20.17 13.05
C SER A 159 -9.21 19.02 13.98
N GLY A 160 -8.14 18.32 13.65
CA GLY A 160 -7.56 17.26 14.46
C GLY A 160 -6.45 16.51 13.74
N ILE A 161 -6.05 15.39 14.34
CA ILE A 161 -5.13 14.41 13.76
C ILE A 161 -5.91 13.11 13.52
N LEU A 162 -5.64 12.47 12.38
CA LEU A 162 -6.27 11.21 12.00
C LEU A 162 -5.35 9.99 12.24
N ASP A 163 -5.96 8.89 12.68
CA ASP A 163 -5.41 7.55 12.62
C ASP A 163 -6.39 6.65 11.85
N GLY A 164 -6.06 6.42 10.58
CA GLY A 164 -7.03 5.94 9.61
C GLY A 164 -8.23 6.89 9.49
N MET A 165 -9.44 6.38 9.37
CA MET A 165 -10.65 7.22 9.18
C MET A 165 -11.17 7.87 10.46
N ASN A 166 -10.44 7.75 11.59
CA ASN A 166 -10.89 8.21 12.89
C ASN A 166 -9.96 9.27 13.46
N GLY A 167 -10.49 10.13 14.32
CA GLY A 167 -9.67 11.01 15.14
C GLY A 167 -8.80 10.22 16.13
N VAL A 168 -7.57 10.68 16.32
CA VAL A 168 -6.58 10.01 17.18
C VAL A 168 -7.00 10.02 18.65
N SER A 169 -6.75 8.91 19.35
CA SER A 169 -6.83 8.82 20.80
C SER A 169 -5.48 9.10 21.47
N VAL A 170 -5.49 9.54 22.74
CA VAL A 170 -4.24 9.78 23.50
C VAL A 170 -3.33 8.54 23.51
N SER A 171 -3.89 7.33 23.65
CA SER A 171 -3.11 6.09 23.67
C SER A 171 -2.43 5.78 22.34
N ALA A 172 -3.00 6.21 21.21
CA ALA A 172 -2.46 5.92 19.89
C ALA A 172 -1.29 6.86 19.49
N ILE A 173 -1.16 8.03 20.13
CA ILE A 173 -0.11 9.01 19.81
C ILE A 173 1.30 8.40 19.94
N LEU A 174 1.54 7.56 20.95
CA LEU A 174 2.84 6.94 21.15
C LEU A 174 3.22 6.03 19.96
N ASP A 175 2.27 5.24 19.47
CA ASP A 175 2.50 4.37 18.31
C ASP A 175 2.72 5.19 17.04
N MET A 176 1.97 6.28 16.86
CA MET A 176 2.18 7.20 15.74
C MET A 176 3.57 7.85 15.77
N LEU A 177 4.10 8.19 16.95
CA LEU A 177 5.46 8.71 17.08
C LEU A 177 6.52 7.65 16.73
N HIS A 178 6.30 6.37 17.08
CA HIS A 178 7.18 5.30 16.62
C HIS A 178 7.15 5.14 15.09
N ILE A 179 6.00 5.33 14.45
CA ILE A 179 5.90 5.34 12.98
C ILE A 179 6.73 6.50 12.40
N VAL A 180 6.75 7.67 13.05
CA VAL A 180 7.62 8.80 12.62
C VAL A 180 9.10 8.44 12.76
N ASP A 181 9.51 7.77 13.84
CA ASP A 181 10.90 7.33 14.03
C ASP A 181 11.31 6.32 12.94
N GLU A 182 10.44 5.37 12.64
CA GLU A 182 10.65 4.39 11.58
C GLU A 182 10.72 5.02 10.18
N PHE A 183 9.81 5.94 9.89
CA PHE A 183 9.82 6.67 8.63
C PHE A 183 11.07 7.53 8.48
N GLN A 184 11.50 8.21 9.55
CA GLN A 184 12.74 8.98 9.55
C GLN A 184 13.94 8.09 9.23
N TYR A 185 14.07 6.93 9.89
CA TYR A 185 15.14 5.98 9.61
C TYR A 185 15.13 5.53 8.14
N LEU A 186 13.97 5.21 7.57
CA LEU A 186 13.83 4.82 6.16
C LEU A 186 14.13 5.97 5.20
N SER A 187 13.68 7.19 5.50
CA SER A 187 13.92 8.38 4.69
C SER A 187 15.41 8.69 4.61
N GLU A 188 16.11 8.68 5.75
CA GLU A 188 17.56 8.86 5.80
C GLU A 188 18.30 7.76 5.04
N ARG A 189 17.89 6.50 5.25
CA ARG A 189 18.51 5.34 4.59
C ARG A 189 18.38 5.37 3.07
N LEU A 190 17.20 5.69 2.56
CA LEU A 190 16.93 5.66 1.12
C LEU A 190 17.29 6.98 0.41
N SER A 191 17.33 8.10 1.15
CA SER A 191 17.69 9.42 0.64
C SER A 191 16.91 9.82 -0.63
N LEU A 192 15.61 9.45 -0.69
CA LEU A 192 14.78 9.67 -1.88
C LEU A 192 14.28 11.11 -1.99
N ASN A 193 13.93 11.74 -0.87
CA ASN A 193 13.41 13.10 -0.78
C ASN A 193 13.87 13.78 0.52
N ASP A 194 13.72 15.10 0.59
CA ASP A 194 13.78 15.84 1.86
C ASP A 194 12.43 15.76 2.57
N ASP A 195 12.31 14.82 3.52
CA ASP A 195 11.09 14.62 4.32
C ASP A 195 11.15 15.34 5.69
N SER A 196 12.15 16.20 5.91
CA SER A 196 12.40 16.84 7.21
C SER A 196 11.21 17.67 7.71
N ALA A 197 10.53 18.37 6.80
CA ALA A 197 9.34 19.16 7.14
C ALA A 197 8.19 18.27 7.64
N LEU A 198 7.87 17.19 6.93
CA LEU A 198 6.82 16.24 7.32
C LEU A 198 7.13 15.62 8.69
N ILE A 199 8.38 15.18 8.91
CA ILE A 199 8.81 14.58 10.18
C ILE A 199 8.67 15.60 11.32
N ALA A 200 9.12 16.84 11.11
CA ALA A 200 9.02 17.91 12.11
C ALA A 200 7.57 18.24 12.44
N ASP A 201 6.71 18.36 11.43
CA ASP A 201 5.30 18.66 11.62
C ASP A 201 4.54 17.52 12.30
N CYS A 202 4.80 16.25 11.96
CA CYS A 202 4.23 15.11 12.69
C CYS A 202 4.59 15.17 14.19
N ARG A 203 5.88 15.35 14.53
CA ARG A 203 6.30 15.44 15.94
C ARG A 203 5.66 16.63 16.66
N LYS A 204 5.60 17.79 16.01
CA LYS A 204 4.97 19.00 16.55
C LYS A 204 3.49 18.79 16.82
N PHE A 205 2.75 18.35 15.82
CA PHE A 205 1.29 18.29 15.87
C PHE A 205 0.77 17.10 16.66
N TYR A 206 1.43 15.95 16.66
CA TYR A 206 1.03 14.82 17.52
C TYR A 206 1.19 15.18 18.99
N SER A 207 2.32 15.79 19.37
CA SER A 207 2.55 16.26 20.75
C SER A 207 1.55 17.35 21.16
N ALA A 208 1.24 18.28 20.26
CA ALA A 208 0.23 19.32 20.48
C ALA A 208 -1.17 18.71 20.66
N TYR A 209 -1.54 17.75 19.81
CA TYR A 209 -2.84 17.10 19.85
C TYR A 209 -3.01 16.26 21.12
N GLU A 210 -1.98 15.53 21.54
CA GLU A 210 -1.98 14.79 22.81
C GLU A 210 -2.28 15.72 24.00
N ASN A 211 -1.61 16.87 24.06
CA ASN A 211 -1.82 17.87 25.11
C ASN A 211 -3.23 18.49 25.04
N TYR A 212 -3.75 18.75 23.84
CA TYR A 212 -5.12 19.20 23.65
C TYR A 212 -6.12 18.16 24.19
N LEU A 213 -5.98 16.89 23.81
CA LEU A 213 -6.86 15.80 24.25
C LEU A 213 -6.83 15.60 25.78
N LYS A 214 -5.69 15.83 26.42
CA LYS A 214 -5.56 15.79 27.90
C LYS A 214 -6.20 16.98 28.60
N ASN A 215 -6.55 18.06 27.89
CA ASN A 215 -7.04 19.32 28.44
C ASN A 215 -8.31 19.83 27.73
N LEU A 216 -9.19 18.94 27.25
CA LEU A 216 -10.36 19.30 26.43
C LEU A 216 -11.23 20.41 27.05
N ASP A 217 -11.43 20.41 28.36
CA ASP A 217 -12.26 21.41 29.05
C ASP A 217 -11.70 22.84 28.99
N SER A 218 -10.42 23.00 28.66
CA SER A 218 -9.72 24.31 28.60
C SER A 218 -9.78 24.97 27.21
N PHE A 219 -10.23 24.24 26.19
CA PHE A 219 -10.15 24.66 24.80
C PHE A 219 -11.46 24.37 24.05
N LYS A 220 -11.83 25.27 23.13
CA LYS A 220 -13.07 25.07 22.34
C LYS A 220 -12.93 23.96 21.30
N ASN A 221 -11.74 23.84 20.72
CA ASN A 221 -11.36 22.89 19.69
C ASN A 221 -9.83 22.92 19.54
N PHE A 222 -9.28 22.08 18.68
CA PHE A 222 -7.84 22.01 18.48
C PHE A 222 -7.24 23.29 17.88
N ALA A 223 -7.97 23.99 16.99
CA ALA A 223 -7.54 25.30 16.50
C ALA A 223 -7.40 26.36 17.62
N ASP A 224 -8.34 26.39 18.58
CA ASP A 224 -8.25 27.27 19.77
C ASP A 224 -7.02 26.91 20.63
N TYR A 225 -6.71 25.62 20.77
CA TYR A 225 -5.50 25.16 21.45
C TYR A 225 -4.23 25.65 20.75
N LEU A 226 -4.10 25.43 19.44
CA LEU A 226 -2.92 25.84 18.67
C LEU A 226 -2.69 27.35 18.77
N ASN A 227 -3.75 28.15 18.58
CA ASN A 227 -3.67 29.61 18.64
C ASN A 227 -3.27 30.13 20.04
N LYS A 228 -3.87 29.61 21.11
CA LYS A 228 -3.54 30.02 22.49
C LYS A 228 -2.12 29.65 22.91
N ASN A 229 -1.55 28.61 22.31
CA ASN A 229 -0.18 28.17 22.60
C ASN A 229 0.85 28.68 21.57
N GLY A 230 0.45 29.55 20.63
CA GLY A 230 1.36 30.13 19.64
C GLY A 230 1.96 29.10 18.68
N ILE A 231 1.25 27.99 18.43
CA ILE A 231 1.69 26.94 17.52
C ILE A 231 1.17 27.28 16.13
N GLU A 232 2.08 27.74 15.27
CA GLU A 232 1.76 28.04 13.87
C GLU A 232 1.45 26.77 13.08
N TYR A 233 0.43 26.87 12.23
CA TYR A 233 0.03 25.81 11.33
C TYR A 233 -0.35 26.37 9.97
N GLU A 234 -0.01 25.62 8.94
CA GLU A 234 -0.57 25.78 7.60
C GLU A 234 -1.53 24.62 7.35
N VAL A 235 -2.52 24.83 6.49
CA VAL A 235 -3.42 23.76 6.09
C VAL A 235 -2.64 22.82 5.18
N TYR A 236 -2.47 21.55 5.59
CA TYR A 236 -1.94 20.48 4.75
C TYR A 236 -2.97 20.12 3.66
N SER A 237 -3.18 21.03 2.71
CA SER A 237 -4.02 20.78 1.53
C SER A 237 -3.20 20.04 0.48
N ASN A 238 -2.80 18.80 0.77
CA ASN A 238 -2.65 17.86 -0.33
C ASN A 238 -4.07 17.63 -0.84
N THR A 239 -4.40 18.26 -1.95
CA THR A 239 -5.62 17.98 -2.72
C THR A 239 -5.59 16.50 -3.08
N TYR A 240 -6.14 15.66 -2.20
CA TYR A 240 -6.58 14.33 -2.54
C TYR A 240 -7.77 14.52 -3.49
N TYR A 241 -7.47 14.73 -4.78
CA TYR A 241 -8.45 14.55 -5.83
C TYR A 241 -8.81 13.08 -5.82
N TYR A 242 -9.88 12.75 -5.10
CA TYR A 242 -10.64 11.54 -5.36
C TYR A 242 -11.25 11.70 -6.76
N GLU A 243 -10.51 11.34 -7.80
CA GLU A 243 -11.06 11.10 -9.15
C GLU A 243 -11.68 9.70 -9.25
#